data_AF-A0A7X6K813-F1
#
_entry.id   AF-A0A7X6K813-F1
#
_cell.length_a   1.000
_cell.length_b   1.000
_cell.length_c   1.000
_cell.angle_alpha   90.00
_cell.angle_beta   90.00
_cell.angle_gamma   90.00
#
_symmetry.space_group_name_H-M   'P 1'
#
loop_
_entity.id
_entity.type
_entity.pdbx_description
1 polymer ?
#
loop_
_entity_poly.entity_id
_entity_poly.type
_entity_poly.pdbx_seq_one_letter_code
_entity_poly.pdbx_strand_id
1 'polypeptide(L)'
;MIQLTRLRVFLDSDRIEYGLASSAAIGALSLVDPTRLSPGGRFLLRSAAAVTGATFLIPLNKIPVLAFSPEAKAGFTAGMAGLTFGVAELGEAVDGRIQDWLRRHGIRRPRAVMAAAGAAMTFLVFLADRRTLPGAMEEHEDQEPRLVGLDPAVRDLVEGILGHTEDYGAPVLRDQLAIAKEEAWDGPEYFSSAIDFAVDQKVPRVVPHNFTFPVRARFAGPSGAPLEAVLDVEEGLLRSLIVAVAPDAEESEGPGGADPLEGLDSWPARGDVTYVIETADAGTPR
;
A
#
# COMPACT_ATOMS: atom_id res chain seq x y z
N MET A 1 26.31 19.95 9.94
CA MET A 1 24.84 19.94 9.85
C MET A 1 24.27 20.26 8.46
N ILE A 2 24.99 20.95 7.55
CA ILE A 2 24.47 21.33 6.21
C ILE A 2 24.38 20.15 5.20
N GLN A 3 25.07 19.04 5.44
CA GLN A 3 25.13 17.87 4.53
C GLN A 3 23.92 16.92 4.63
N LEU A 4 23.29 16.81 5.81
CA LEU A 4 22.15 15.89 6.04
C LEU A 4 20.84 16.38 5.39
N THR A 5 20.67 17.69 5.25
CA THR A 5 19.48 18.28 4.61
C THR A 5 19.48 18.08 3.09
N ARG A 6 20.65 18.13 2.44
CA ARG A 6 20.76 17.87 0.98
C ARG A 6 20.57 16.39 0.62
N LEU A 7 20.94 15.47 1.50
CA LEU A 7 20.70 14.03 1.32
C LEU A 7 19.21 13.68 1.42
N ARG A 8 18.47 14.30 2.34
CA ARG A 8 17.01 14.16 2.41
C ARG A 8 16.30 14.68 1.16
N VAL A 9 16.74 15.82 0.64
CA VAL A 9 16.21 16.41 -0.60
C VAL A 9 16.46 15.54 -1.84
N PHE A 10 17.51 14.72 -1.85
CA PHE A 10 17.87 13.87 -2.99
C PHE A 10 17.17 12.50 -2.98
N LEU A 11 16.60 12.12 -1.84
CA LEU A 11 15.91 10.83 -1.64
C LEU A 11 14.39 10.98 -1.64
N ASP A 12 13.90 12.18 -1.92
CA ASP A 12 12.49 12.47 -2.10
C ASP A 12 12.03 11.91 -3.46
N SER A 13 11.27 10.82 -3.42
CA SER A 13 10.85 10.07 -4.61
C SER A 13 9.88 10.83 -5.50
N ASP A 14 9.25 11.91 -5.01
CA ASP A 14 8.18 12.61 -5.73
C ASP A 14 8.75 13.69 -6.66
N ARG A 15 10.04 13.96 -6.49
CA ARG A 15 10.79 14.97 -7.23
C ARG A 15 11.31 14.44 -8.55
N ILE A 16 11.22 15.28 -9.59
CA ILE A 16 11.75 14.93 -10.91
C ILE A 16 13.28 14.71 -10.89
N GLU A 17 13.98 15.37 -9.97
CA GLU A 17 15.41 15.20 -9.77
C GLU A 17 15.75 13.77 -9.32
N TYR A 18 14.91 13.14 -8.49
CA TYR A 18 15.07 11.74 -8.10
C TYR A 18 14.90 10.81 -9.30
N GLY A 19 13.84 11.00 -10.08
CA GLY A 19 13.60 10.22 -11.30
C GLY A 19 14.73 10.36 -12.33
N LEU A 20 15.29 11.55 -12.49
CA LEU A 20 16.45 11.80 -13.34
C LEU A 20 17.72 11.12 -12.80
N ALA A 21 17.98 11.24 -11.49
CA ALA A 21 19.17 10.68 -10.86
C ALA A 21 19.16 9.14 -10.86
N SER A 22 18.02 8.51 -10.54
CA SER A 22 17.87 7.06 -10.54
C SER A 22 17.97 6.47 -11.95
N SER A 23 17.35 7.12 -12.94
CA SER A 23 17.44 6.73 -14.35
C SER A 23 18.86 6.87 -14.88
N ALA A 24 19.57 7.94 -14.52
CA ALA A 24 20.97 8.13 -14.88
C ALA A 24 21.89 7.08 -14.23
N ALA A 25 21.64 6.73 -12.96
CA ALA A 25 22.40 5.70 -12.23
C ALA A 25 22.23 4.31 -12.89
N ILE A 26 21.00 3.92 -13.23
CA ILE A 26 20.73 2.66 -13.94
C ILE A 26 21.38 2.67 -15.32
N GLY A 27 21.22 3.74 -16.09
CA GLY A 27 21.85 3.88 -17.40
C GLY A 27 23.37 3.75 -17.32
N ALA A 28 24.01 4.38 -16.32
CA ALA A 28 25.45 4.30 -16.10
C ALA A 28 25.91 2.89 -15.76
N LEU A 29 25.17 2.16 -14.91
CA LEU A 29 25.46 0.76 -14.59
C LEU A 29 25.36 -0.14 -15.84
N SER A 30 24.38 0.10 -16.72
CA SER A 30 24.20 -0.65 -17.97
C SER A 30 25.29 -0.41 -19.03
N LEU A 31 26.08 0.67 -18.90
CA LEU A 31 27.24 0.89 -19.77
C LEU A 31 28.38 -0.09 -19.48
N VAL A 32 28.45 -0.63 -18.26
CA VAL A 32 29.48 -1.57 -17.84
C VAL A 32 29.20 -2.94 -18.47
N ASP A 33 30.23 -3.57 -19.03
CA ASP A 33 30.15 -4.90 -19.62
C ASP A 33 30.60 -5.96 -18.60
N PRO A 34 29.68 -6.66 -17.90
CA PRO A 34 30.04 -7.63 -16.86
C PRO A 34 30.90 -8.79 -17.38
N THR A 35 30.77 -9.14 -18.67
CA THR A 35 31.51 -10.24 -19.29
C THR A 35 33.02 -9.98 -19.34
N ARG A 36 33.42 -8.70 -19.34
CA ARG A 36 34.82 -8.25 -19.39
C ARG A 36 35.43 -8.01 -18.00
N LEU A 37 34.63 -8.12 -16.94
CA LEU A 37 35.09 -7.89 -15.58
C LEU A 37 35.69 -9.16 -14.96
N SER A 38 36.69 -8.96 -14.10
CA SER A 38 37.18 -10.00 -13.19
C SER A 38 36.10 -10.37 -12.16
N PRO A 39 36.22 -11.51 -11.45
CA PRO A 39 35.26 -11.91 -10.42
C PRO A 39 35.01 -10.83 -9.36
N GLY A 40 36.07 -10.14 -8.92
CA GLY A 40 35.95 -9.00 -7.99
C GLY A 40 35.26 -7.78 -8.60
N GLY A 41 35.49 -7.51 -9.88
CA GLY A 41 34.77 -6.45 -10.61
C GLY A 41 33.27 -6.75 -10.76
N ARG A 42 32.91 -8.01 -11.02
CA ARG A 42 31.50 -8.44 -11.07
C ARG A 42 30.84 -8.32 -9.70
N PHE A 43 31.53 -8.70 -8.63
CA PHE A 43 31.03 -8.51 -7.27
C PHE A 43 30.73 -7.03 -6.98
N LEU A 44 31.65 -6.12 -7.28
CA LEU A 44 31.45 -4.68 -7.09
C LEU A 44 30.28 -4.13 -7.91
N LEU A 45 30.14 -4.57 -9.17
CA LEU A 45 29.02 -4.18 -10.02
C LEU A 45 27.68 -4.68 -9.46
N ARG A 46 27.63 -5.93 -8.98
CA ARG A 46 26.43 -6.52 -8.34
C ARG A 46 26.07 -5.79 -7.05
N SER A 47 27.06 -5.42 -6.23
CA SER A 47 26.85 -4.61 -5.03
C SER A 47 26.30 -3.22 -5.38
N ALA A 48 26.84 -2.56 -6.41
CA ALA A 48 26.34 -1.25 -6.85
C ALA A 48 24.90 -1.34 -7.40
N ALA A 49 24.59 -2.41 -8.14
CA ALA A 49 23.23 -2.69 -8.62
C ALA A 49 22.26 -2.95 -7.46
N ALA A 50 22.68 -3.73 -6.45
CA ALA A 50 21.86 -3.99 -5.26
C ALA A 50 21.57 -2.72 -4.46
N VAL A 51 22.57 -1.84 -4.28
CA VAL A 51 22.39 -0.53 -3.61
C VAL A 51 21.44 0.37 -4.41
N THR A 52 21.57 0.38 -5.74
CA THR A 52 20.67 1.14 -6.62
C THR A 52 19.26 0.54 -6.61
N GLY A 53 19.13 -0.79 -6.53
CA GLY A 53 17.84 -1.47 -6.33
C GLY A 53 17.20 -1.09 -4.99
N ALA A 54 18.00 -0.96 -3.92
CA ALA A 54 17.51 -0.57 -2.61
C ALA A 54 16.92 0.86 -2.59
N THR A 55 17.32 1.76 -3.48
CA THR A 55 16.69 3.08 -3.58
C THR A 55 15.26 3.01 -4.11
N PHE A 56 14.89 1.98 -4.87
CA PHE A 56 13.50 1.73 -5.28
C PHE A 56 12.61 1.21 -4.15
N LEU A 57 13.19 0.93 -2.97
CA LEU A 57 12.43 0.62 -1.76
C LEU A 57 12.01 1.88 -1.00
N ILE A 58 12.54 3.04 -1.36
CA ILE A 58 12.20 4.31 -0.71
C ILE A 58 10.73 4.67 -0.92
N PRO A 59 10.16 4.60 -2.15
CA PRO A 59 8.72 4.78 -2.36
C PRO A 59 7.88 3.73 -1.62
N LEU A 60 8.35 2.48 -1.54
CA LEU A 60 7.65 1.40 -0.83
C LEU A 60 7.50 1.65 0.67
N ASN A 61 8.33 2.49 1.30
CA ASN A 61 8.14 2.90 2.70
C ASN A 61 6.89 3.75 2.92
N LYS A 62 6.28 4.29 1.85
CA LYS A 62 5.01 5.02 1.91
C LYS A 62 3.80 4.08 1.89
N ILE A 63 3.99 2.80 1.56
CA ILE A 63 2.94 1.79 1.58
C ILE A 63 2.79 1.27 3.02
N PRO A 64 1.60 1.35 3.65
CA PRO A 64 1.38 0.98 5.06
C PRO A 64 1.84 -0.45 5.39
N VAL A 65 1.67 -1.37 4.43
CA VAL A 65 2.07 -2.78 4.53
C VAL A 65 3.59 -3.01 4.57
N LEU A 66 4.41 -2.06 4.11
CA LEU A 66 5.88 -2.16 4.10
C LEU A 66 6.55 -1.18 5.09
N ALA A 67 5.74 -0.33 5.75
CA ALA A 67 6.19 0.48 6.87
C ALA A 67 6.46 -0.35 8.14
N PHE A 68 5.98 -1.60 8.20
CA PHE A 68 6.06 -2.49 9.36
C PHE A 68 7.50 -2.85 9.72
N SER A 69 7.94 -2.34 10.87
CA SER A 69 9.13 -2.69 11.66
C SER A 69 10.53 -2.70 10.99
N PRO A 70 11.59 -2.26 11.70
CA PRO A 70 12.98 -2.36 11.23
C PRO A 70 13.41 -3.77 10.80
N GLU A 71 12.84 -4.79 11.43
CA GLU A 71 13.15 -6.20 11.18
C GLU A 71 12.56 -6.70 9.85
N ALA A 72 11.33 -6.31 9.50
CA ALA A 72 10.76 -6.70 8.20
C ALA A 72 11.49 -5.99 7.04
N LYS A 73 11.88 -4.72 7.23
CA LYS A 73 12.73 -3.99 6.28
C LYS A 73 14.09 -4.66 6.09
N ALA A 74 14.71 -5.11 7.19
CA ALA A 74 15.97 -5.84 7.13
C ALA A 74 15.80 -7.19 6.40
N GLY A 75 14.74 -7.94 6.71
CA GLY A 75 14.42 -9.23 6.07
C GLY A 75 14.15 -9.07 4.58
N PHE A 76 13.34 -8.09 4.18
CA PHE A 76 13.04 -7.79 2.79
C PHE A 76 14.30 -7.35 2.03
N THR A 77 15.10 -6.45 2.60
CA THR A 77 16.37 -5.98 2.01
C THR A 77 17.34 -7.15 1.81
N ALA A 78 17.47 -8.02 2.81
CA ALA A 78 18.30 -9.21 2.74
C ALA A 78 17.78 -10.20 1.66
N GLY A 79 16.46 -10.39 1.57
CA GLY A 79 15.82 -11.20 0.53
C GLY A 79 16.10 -10.68 -0.88
N MET A 80 15.93 -9.38 -1.11
CA MET A 80 16.20 -8.74 -2.41
C MET A 80 17.68 -8.77 -2.77
N ALA A 81 18.58 -8.56 -1.81
CA ALA A 81 20.01 -8.74 -2.02
C ALA A 81 20.33 -10.19 -2.39
N GLY A 82 19.76 -11.16 -1.66
CA GLY A 82 19.88 -12.59 -1.94
C GLY A 82 19.40 -12.96 -3.34
N LEU A 83 18.25 -12.44 -3.77
CA LEU A 83 17.73 -12.62 -5.13
C LEU A 83 18.68 -12.01 -6.17
N THR A 84 19.15 -10.77 -5.94
CA THR A 84 20.08 -10.08 -6.86
C THR A 84 21.34 -10.90 -7.10
N PHE A 85 21.95 -11.44 -6.04
CA PHE A 85 23.14 -12.29 -6.17
C PHE A 85 22.80 -13.68 -6.71
N GLY A 86 21.66 -14.26 -6.34
CA GLY A 86 21.23 -15.59 -6.75
C GLY A 86 20.87 -15.70 -8.23
N VAL A 87 20.34 -14.63 -8.84
CA VAL A 87 19.98 -14.59 -10.27
C VAL A 87 21.01 -13.86 -11.13
N ALA A 88 22.08 -13.31 -10.53
CA ALA A 88 23.06 -12.48 -11.24
C ALA A 88 23.67 -13.18 -12.46
N GLU A 89 24.03 -14.45 -12.35
CA GLU A 89 24.67 -15.20 -13.43
C GLU A 89 23.72 -15.43 -14.62
N LEU A 90 22.44 -15.67 -14.32
CA LEU A 90 21.39 -15.77 -15.34
C LEU A 90 21.18 -14.42 -16.03
N GLY A 91 21.13 -13.33 -15.26
CA GLY A 91 21.04 -11.96 -15.78
C GLY A 91 22.21 -11.60 -16.69
N GLU A 92 23.44 -11.92 -16.27
CA GLU A 92 24.66 -11.72 -17.07
C GLU A 92 24.65 -12.51 -18.37
N ALA A 93 24.13 -13.75 -18.36
CA ALA A 93 24.00 -14.56 -19.57
C ALA A 93 22.95 -14.01 -20.55
N VAL A 94 21.82 -13.53 -20.04
CA VAL A 94 20.78 -12.88 -20.86
C VAL A 94 21.31 -11.57 -21.46
N ASP A 95 21.98 -10.74 -20.65
CA ASP A 95 22.61 -9.51 -21.10
C ASP A 95 23.62 -9.76 -22.25
N GLY A 96 24.47 -10.78 -22.11
CA GLY A 96 25.37 -11.21 -23.19
C GLY A 96 24.65 -11.60 -24.47
N ARG A 97 23.54 -12.35 -24.38
CA ARG A 97 22.73 -12.73 -25.55
C ARG A 97 22.10 -11.53 -26.25
N ILE A 98 21.62 -10.54 -25.49
CA ILE A 98 21.05 -9.31 -26.04
C ILE A 98 22.13 -8.52 -26.77
N GLN A 99 23.32 -8.37 -26.17
CA GLN A 99 24.44 -7.72 -26.85
C GLN A 99 24.79 -8.39 -28.18
N ASP A 100 24.91 -9.71 -28.18
CA ASP A 100 25.28 -10.46 -29.38
C ASP A 100 24.17 -10.40 -30.44
N TRP A 101 22.92 -10.35 -30.01
CA TRP A 101 21.79 -10.10 -30.91
C TRP A 101 21.85 -8.70 -31.53
N LEU A 102 22.10 -7.64 -30.74
CA LEU A 102 22.23 -6.26 -31.25
C LEU A 102 23.42 -6.11 -32.21
N ARG A 103 24.56 -6.76 -31.90
CA ARG A 103 25.72 -6.79 -32.81
C ARG A 103 25.40 -7.48 -34.13
N ARG A 104 24.69 -8.62 -34.08
CA ARG A 104 24.24 -9.35 -35.28
C ARG A 104 23.30 -8.52 -36.15
N HIS A 105 22.55 -7.58 -35.56
CA HIS A 105 21.69 -6.64 -36.27
C HIS A 105 22.40 -5.32 -36.65
N GLY A 106 23.74 -5.28 -36.61
CA GLY A 106 24.54 -4.16 -37.12
C GLY A 106 24.69 -2.97 -36.18
N ILE A 107 24.25 -3.08 -34.91
CA ILE A 107 24.41 -1.99 -33.94
C ILE A 107 25.87 -1.89 -33.50
N ARG A 108 26.50 -0.74 -33.81
CA ARG A 108 27.91 -0.46 -33.50
C ARG A 108 28.19 -0.24 -32.02
N ARG A 109 27.20 0.20 -31.23
CA ARG A 109 27.33 0.48 -29.80
C ARG A 109 26.20 -0.15 -28.96
N PRO A 110 26.14 -1.49 -28.84
CA PRO A 110 25.06 -2.18 -28.12
C PRO A 110 24.87 -1.69 -26.67
N ARG A 111 25.97 -1.47 -25.93
CA ARG A 111 25.93 -0.98 -24.53
C ARG A 111 25.27 0.40 -24.41
N ALA A 112 25.56 1.32 -25.33
CA ALA A 112 24.97 2.65 -25.31
C ALA A 112 23.46 2.59 -25.57
N VAL A 113 23.02 1.68 -26.46
CA VAL A 113 21.60 1.44 -26.74
C VAL A 113 20.90 0.85 -25.53
N MET A 114 21.49 -0.16 -24.88
CA MET A 114 20.90 -0.77 -23.68
C MET A 114 20.87 0.19 -22.50
N ALA A 115 21.91 1.00 -22.31
CA ALA A 115 21.93 2.05 -21.30
C ALA A 115 20.85 3.11 -21.54
N ALA A 116 20.69 3.57 -22.80
CA ALA A 116 19.63 4.50 -23.15
C ALA A 116 18.23 3.89 -22.95
N ALA A 117 18.05 2.63 -23.35
CA ALA A 117 16.79 1.91 -23.16
C ALA A 117 16.46 1.69 -21.69
N GLY A 118 17.44 1.28 -20.87
CA GLY A 118 17.27 1.08 -19.43
C GLY A 118 16.97 2.38 -18.69
N ALA A 119 17.70 3.47 -19.02
CA ALA A 119 17.42 4.80 -18.47
C ALA A 119 16.04 5.31 -18.89
N ALA A 120 15.67 5.16 -20.16
CA ALA A 120 14.35 5.55 -20.66
C ALA A 120 13.24 4.74 -20.00
N MET A 121 13.40 3.42 -19.87
CA MET A 121 12.40 2.57 -19.21
C MET A 121 12.25 2.93 -17.73
N THR A 122 13.36 3.14 -17.02
CA THR A 122 13.34 3.57 -15.61
C THR A 122 12.62 4.92 -15.46
N PHE A 123 12.92 5.87 -16.34
CA PHE A 123 12.28 7.18 -16.33
C PHE A 123 10.79 7.09 -16.70
N LEU A 124 10.42 6.23 -17.64
CA LEU A 124 9.03 5.96 -17.99
C LEU A 124 8.27 5.28 -16.84
N VAL A 125 8.90 4.34 -16.13
CA VAL A 125 8.33 3.75 -14.92
C VAL A 125 8.16 4.81 -13.84
N PHE A 126 9.14 5.68 -13.61
CA PHE A 126 9.00 6.82 -12.69
C PHE A 126 7.85 7.76 -13.08
N LEU A 127 7.72 8.09 -14.37
CA LEU A 127 6.61 8.90 -14.86
C LEU A 127 5.26 8.18 -14.80
N ALA A 128 5.25 6.86 -15.00
CA ALA A 128 4.07 6.02 -14.88
C ALA A 128 3.65 5.92 -13.42
N ASP A 129 4.57 5.63 -12.51
CA ASP A 129 4.38 5.61 -11.06
C ASP A 129 3.80 6.95 -10.58
N ARG A 130 4.36 8.07 -11.04
CA ARG A 130 3.79 9.40 -10.79
C ARG A 130 2.37 9.63 -11.34
N ARG A 131 1.96 8.88 -12.37
CA ARG A 131 0.61 8.93 -12.97
C ARG A 131 -0.33 7.84 -12.44
N THR A 132 0.23 6.75 -11.90
CA THR A 132 -0.45 5.57 -11.36
C THR A 132 -0.39 5.51 -9.85
N LEU A 133 0.16 6.54 -9.19
CA LEU A 133 -0.33 6.98 -7.89
C LEU A 133 -1.85 6.91 -8.00
N PRO A 134 -2.51 6.02 -7.23
CA PRO A 134 -3.95 6.03 -7.18
C PRO A 134 -4.36 7.46 -6.84
N GLY A 135 -5.02 8.13 -7.79
CA GLY A 135 -5.71 9.40 -7.58
C GLY A 135 -6.89 9.26 -6.62
N ALA A 136 -6.79 8.35 -5.65
CA ALA A 136 -7.71 8.09 -4.57
C ALA A 136 -7.07 8.36 -3.19
N MET A 137 -5.75 8.58 -3.09
CA MET A 137 -5.11 8.86 -1.79
C MET A 137 -4.12 10.05 -1.75
N GLU A 138 -3.58 10.55 -2.88
CA GLU A 138 -2.59 11.64 -2.86
C GLU A 138 -3.09 13.01 -3.38
N GLU A 139 -4.31 13.15 -3.91
CA GLU A 139 -4.88 14.50 -4.24
C GLU A 139 -5.31 15.32 -3.01
N HIS A 140 -5.03 14.79 -1.83
CA HIS A 140 -5.51 15.28 -0.54
C HIS A 140 -4.43 15.86 0.36
N GLU A 141 -3.15 15.82 -0.01
CA GLU A 141 -2.09 16.39 0.85
C GLU A 141 -2.14 17.92 0.98
N ASP A 142 -2.81 18.63 0.06
CA ASP A 142 -3.05 20.08 0.14
C ASP A 142 -4.52 20.46 0.43
N GLN A 143 -5.44 19.49 0.46
CA GLN A 143 -6.86 19.72 0.76
C GLN A 143 -7.18 19.15 2.14
N GLU A 144 -7.41 20.02 3.13
CA GLU A 144 -7.90 19.56 4.43
C GLU A 144 -9.26 18.87 4.26
N PRO A 145 -9.47 17.65 4.83
CA PRO A 145 -10.76 16.98 4.75
C PRO A 145 -11.82 17.85 5.43
N ARG A 146 -13.02 17.90 4.83
CA ARG A 146 -14.13 18.61 5.44
C ARG A 146 -14.73 17.75 6.54
N LEU A 147 -14.80 18.30 7.73
CA LEU A 147 -15.42 17.62 8.86
C LEU A 147 -16.95 17.74 8.79
N VAL A 148 -17.60 16.70 8.27
CA VAL A 148 -19.07 16.64 8.16
C VAL A 148 -19.69 15.75 9.25
N GLY A 149 -20.99 15.91 9.47
CA GLY A 149 -21.71 15.03 10.39
C GLY A 149 -21.80 13.62 9.81
N LEU A 150 -21.62 12.61 10.66
CA LEU A 150 -21.75 11.21 10.25
C LEU A 150 -23.16 10.91 9.71
N ASP A 151 -23.21 10.10 8.64
CA ASP A 151 -24.43 9.47 8.18
C ASP A 151 -25.10 8.69 9.35
N PRO A 152 -26.40 8.87 9.61
CA PRO A 152 -27.12 8.11 10.62
C PRO A 152 -26.94 6.59 10.50
N ALA A 153 -26.90 6.04 9.28
CA ALA A 153 -26.72 4.61 9.05
C ALA A 153 -25.33 4.13 9.52
N VAL A 154 -24.28 4.91 9.25
CA VAL A 154 -22.94 4.66 9.77
C VAL A 154 -22.94 4.67 11.29
N ARG A 155 -23.52 5.72 11.90
CA ARG A 155 -23.54 5.85 13.36
C ARG A 155 -24.24 4.65 13.99
N ASP A 156 -25.42 4.29 13.50
CA ASP A 156 -26.21 3.17 14.01
C ASP A 156 -25.48 1.83 13.86
N LEU A 157 -24.74 1.64 12.75
CA LEU A 157 -23.94 0.46 12.50
C LEU A 157 -22.77 0.35 13.48
N VAL A 158 -22.01 1.44 13.70
CA VAL A 158 -20.89 1.45 14.66
C VAL A 158 -21.40 1.30 16.09
N GLU A 159 -22.54 1.90 16.45
CA GLU A 159 -23.20 1.65 17.74
C GLU A 159 -23.58 0.18 17.93
N GLY A 160 -24.03 -0.49 16.86
CA GLY A 160 -24.31 -1.92 16.87
C GLY A 160 -23.05 -2.76 17.10
N ILE A 161 -21.96 -2.45 16.37
CA ILE A 161 -20.66 -3.11 16.50
C ILE A 161 -20.12 -2.96 17.94
N LEU A 162 -20.03 -1.73 18.44
CA LEU A 162 -19.50 -1.42 19.77
C LEU A 162 -20.44 -1.86 20.90
N GLY A 163 -21.74 -1.93 20.66
CA GLY A 163 -22.73 -2.37 21.65
C GLY A 163 -22.80 -3.88 21.84
N HIS A 164 -22.11 -4.66 21.01
CA HIS A 164 -22.12 -6.12 21.07
C HIS A 164 -21.16 -6.70 22.13
N THR A 165 -20.23 -5.87 22.65
CA THR A 165 -19.32 -6.24 23.74
C THR A 165 -19.03 -5.03 24.63
N GLU A 166 -18.70 -5.27 25.90
CA GLU A 166 -18.20 -4.24 26.82
C GLU A 166 -16.67 -4.26 26.94
N ASP A 167 -16.02 -5.23 26.30
CA ASP A 167 -14.57 -5.42 26.32
C ASP A 167 -13.87 -4.53 25.26
N TYR A 168 -12.54 -4.64 25.16
CA TYR A 168 -11.72 -3.97 24.13
C TYR A 168 -11.86 -2.44 24.10
N GLY A 169 -12.27 -1.83 25.21
CA GLY A 169 -12.47 -0.39 25.32
C GLY A 169 -13.76 0.11 24.67
N ALA A 170 -14.74 -0.77 24.40
CA ALA A 170 -16.01 -0.40 23.76
C ALA A 170 -16.73 0.80 24.41
N PRO A 171 -16.81 0.95 25.75
CA PRO A 171 -17.42 2.14 26.36
C PRO A 171 -16.72 3.44 25.96
N VAL A 172 -15.38 3.43 25.91
CA VAL A 172 -14.59 4.60 25.52
C VAL A 172 -14.79 4.92 24.04
N LEU A 173 -14.82 3.90 23.18
CA LEU A 173 -15.10 4.09 21.75
C LEU A 173 -16.52 4.61 21.50
N ARG A 174 -17.51 4.21 22.31
CA ARG A 174 -18.88 4.77 22.24
C ARG A 174 -18.90 6.25 22.61
N ASP A 175 -18.14 6.65 23.65
CA ASP A 175 -17.99 8.06 24.01
C ASP A 175 -17.30 8.87 22.90
N GLN A 176 -16.32 8.28 22.20
CA GLN A 176 -15.68 8.88 21.03
C GLN A 176 -16.68 9.03 19.85
N LEU A 177 -17.46 7.98 19.56
CA LEU A 177 -18.45 7.99 18.47
C LEU A 177 -19.47 9.12 18.64
N ALA A 178 -19.85 9.43 19.89
CA ALA A 178 -20.81 10.49 20.19
C ALA A 178 -20.38 11.88 19.69
N ILE A 179 -19.07 12.12 19.57
CA ILE A 179 -18.49 13.38 19.08
C ILE A 179 -17.81 13.26 17.72
N ALA A 180 -17.72 12.04 17.17
CA ALA A 180 -17.03 11.77 15.92
C ALA A 180 -17.70 12.46 14.73
N LYS A 181 -16.86 12.88 13.79
CA LYS A 181 -17.24 13.42 12.49
C LYS A 181 -16.64 12.56 11.38
N GLU A 182 -17.14 12.71 10.18
CA GLU A 182 -16.53 12.11 9.00
C GLU A 182 -15.48 13.06 8.41
N GLU A 183 -14.32 12.53 8.06
CA GLU A 183 -13.33 13.19 7.20
C GLU A 183 -13.79 13.05 5.74
N ALA A 184 -14.67 13.95 5.30
CA ALA A 184 -15.19 13.92 3.94
C ALA A 184 -14.23 14.63 2.98
N TRP A 185 -13.74 13.86 2.02
CA TRP A 185 -12.87 14.34 0.96
C TRP A 185 -13.70 14.88 -0.22
N ASP A 186 -13.24 15.96 -0.86
CA ASP A 186 -13.91 16.52 -2.04
C ASP A 186 -13.79 15.54 -3.22
N GLY A 187 -14.91 14.89 -3.55
CA GLY A 187 -15.06 13.91 -4.63
C GLY A 187 -16.51 13.89 -5.12
N PRO A 188 -16.83 13.10 -6.16
CA PRO A 188 -18.21 12.99 -6.61
C PRO A 188 -19.12 12.48 -5.48
N GLU A 189 -20.38 12.94 -5.43
CA GLU A 189 -21.40 12.58 -4.42
C GLU A 189 -21.87 11.12 -4.50
N TYR A 190 -20.96 10.17 -4.75
CA TYR A 190 -21.24 8.75 -4.76
C TYR A 190 -20.98 8.16 -3.38
N PHE A 191 -21.69 7.07 -3.10
CA PHE A 191 -21.48 6.24 -1.93
C PHE A 191 -20.02 5.76 -1.83
N SER A 192 -19.47 5.76 -0.62
CA SER A 192 -18.18 5.17 -0.29
C SER A 192 -18.37 4.00 0.66
N SER A 193 -17.76 2.85 0.34
CA SER A 193 -17.72 1.66 1.18
C SER A 193 -16.72 1.79 2.35
N ALA A 194 -16.07 2.94 2.48
CA ALA A 194 -15.17 3.27 3.57
C ALA A 194 -15.38 4.71 4.03
N ILE A 195 -15.30 4.94 5.33
CA ILE A 195 -15.25 6.29 5.90
C ILE A 195 -14.11 6.40 6.92
N ASP A 196 -13.59 7.61 7.05
CA ASP A 196 -12.61 7.98 8.07
C ASP A 196 -13.29 8.86 9.14
N PHE A 197 -12.99 8.57 10.40
CA PHE A 197 -13.48 9.32 11.54
C PHE A 197 -12.47 10.39 11.96
N ALA A 198 -12.97 11.60 12.20
CA ALA A 198 -12.29 12.64 12.95
C ALA A 198 -12.78 12.66 14.39
N VAL A 199 -11.87 12.42 15.33
CA VAL A 199 -12.12 12.47 16.78
C VAL A 199 -11.12 13.43 17.44
N ASP A 200 -11.57 14.25 18.39
CA ASP A 200 -10.67 15.15 19.13
C ASP A 200 -9.62 14.35 19.91
N GLN A 201 -8.34 14.67 19.70
CA GLN A 201 -7.21 13.96 20.31
C GLN A 201 -7.14 14.05 21.84
N LYS A 202 -7.94 14.92 22.48
CA LYS A 202 -8.00 15.11 23.93
C LYS A 202 -8.90 14.13 24.66
N VAL A 203 -9.69 13.33 23.94
CA VAL A 203 -10.54 12.31 24.56
C VAL A 203 -9.74 11.12 25.07
N PRO A 204 -10.29 10.32 26.00
CA PRO A 204 -9.65 9.09 26.45
C PRO A 204 -9.36 8.13 25.28
N ARG A 205 -8.19 7.50 25.31
CA ARG A 205 -7.72 6.56 24.28
C ARG A 205 -7.83 5.13 24.79
N VAL A 206 -8.26 4.22 23.92
CA VAL A 206 -8.28 2.79 24.24
C VAL A 206 -6.89 2.17 24.13
N VAL A 207 -6.69 1.05 24.84
CA VAL A 207 -5.46 0.24 24.79
C VAL A 207 -5.86 -1.20 24.43
N PRO A 208 -5.20 -1.86 23.46
CA PRO A 208 -4.07 -1.36 22.66
C PRO A 208 -4.46 -0.18 21.77
N HIS A 209 -3.48 0.64 21.39
CA HIS A 209 -3.74 1.85 20.60
C HIS A 209 -4.02 1.55 19.12
N ASN A 210 -3.55 0.42 18.59
CA ASN A 210 -3.75 0.07 17.18
C ASN A 210 -4.26 -1.36 17.11
N PHE A 211 -5.48 -1.53 16.62
CA PHE A 211 -6.10 -2.83 16.42
C PHE A 211 -7.39 -2.68 15.58
N THR A 212 -7.78 -3.77 14.94
CA THR A 212 -9.13 -3.91 14.39
C THR A 212 -10.06 -4.37 15.49
N PHE A 213 -11.19 -3.69 15.68
CA PHE A 213 -12.17 -4.03 16.71
C PHE A 213 -12.74 -5.43 16.42
N PRO A 214 -12.83 -6.32 17.42
CA PRO A 214 -13.08 -7.74 17.16
C PRO A 214 -14.52 -8.06 16.75
N VAL A 215 -15.44 -7.10 16.79
CA VAL A 215 -16.83 -7.32 16.33
C VAL A 215 -16.95 -6.89 14.88
N ARG A 216 -17.38 -7.79 14.02
CA ARG A 216 -17.66 -7.56 12.59
C ARG A 216 -19.15 -7.56 12.34
N ALA A 217 -19.64 -6.68 11.46
CA ALA A 217 -21.04 -6.67 11.05
C ALA A 217 -21.18 -7.30 9.66
N ARG A 218 -21.75 -8.50 9.58
CA ARG A 218 -21.87 -9.28 8.33
C ARG A 218 -23.23 -9.09 7.67
N PHE A 219 -23.25 -8.98 6.35
CA PHE A 219 -24.47 -8.82 5.55
C PHE A 219 -24.27 -9.34 4.13
N ALA A 220 -25.38 -9.48 3.38
CA ALA A 220 -25.34 -9.82 1.97
C ALA A 220 -25.28 -8.54 1.14
N GLY A 221 -24.28 -8.44 0.26
CA GLY A 221 -24.20 -7.38 -0.74
C GLY A 221 -25.26 -7.52 -1.83
N PRO A 222 -25.42 -6.51 -2.71
CA PRO A 222 -26.43 -6.52 -3.78
C PRO A 222 -26.31 -7.69 -4.76
N SER A 223 -25.09 -8.17 -4.97
CA SER A 223 -24.76 -9.35 -5.78
C SER A 223 -25.00 -10.70 -5.06
N GLY A 224 -25.40 -10.66 -3.79
CA GLY A 224 -25.47 -11.83 -2.89
C GLY A 224 -24.12 -12.21 -2.27
N ALA A 225 -23.05 -11.47 -2.57
CA ALA A 225 -21.73 -11.71 -1.98
C ALA A 225 -21.76 -11.44 -0.45
N PRO A 226 -21.11 -12.30 0.37
CA PRO A 226 -20.99 -12.04 1.80
C PRO A 226 -20.01 -10.89 2.05
N LEU A 227 -20.52 -9.80 2.62
CA LEU A 227 -19.74 -8.62 2.99
C LEU A 227 -19.68 -8.49 4.51
N GLU A 228 -18.66 -7.78 4.99
CA GLU A 228 -18.53 -7.42 6.39
C GLU A 228 -18.05 -5.98 6.56
N ALA A 229 -18.63 -5.28 7.53
CA ALA A 229 -18.15 -3.98 7.99
C ALA A 229 -17.21 -4.19 9.18
N VAL A 230 -16.04 -3.57 9.09
CA VAL A 230 -14.92 -3.72 10.03
C VAL A 230 -14.51 -2.35 10.54
N LEU A 231 -14.35 -2.23 11.85
CA LEU A 231 -13.99 -0.99 12.53
C LEU A 231 -12.52 -1.03 12.95
N ASP A 232 -11.74 -0.05 12.50
CA ASP A 232 -10.34 0.10 12.89
C ASP A 232 -10.14 1.19 13.93
N VAL A 233 -9.20 0.91 14.84
CA VAL A 233 -8.76 1.83 15.89
C VAL A 233 -7.28 2.14 15.65
N GLU A 234 -6.96 3.42 15.60
CA GLU A 234 -5.60 3.93 15.43
C GLU A 234 -5.28 4.97 16.51
N GLU A 235 -4.08 4.89 17.09
CA GLU A 235 -3.66 5.68 18.25
C GLU A 235 -4.66 5.70 19.44
N GLY A 236 -5.51 4.69 19.55
CA GLY A 236 -6.54 4.55 20.57
C GLY A 236 -7.81 5.36 20.30
N LEU A 237 -8.02 5.83 19.07
CA LEU A 237 -9.20 6.55 18.61
C LEU A 237 -9.91 5.77 17.49
N LEU A 238 -11.22 5.97 17.33
CA LEU A 238 -11.93 5.53 16.12
C LEU A 238 -11.23 6.09 14.88
N ARG A 239 -10.85 5.22 13.94
CA ARG A 239 -10.13 5.63 12.74
C ARG A 239 -10.95 5.48 11.48
N SER A 240 -11.43 4.28 11.17
CA SER A 240 -12.16 4.02 9.93
C SER A 240 -13.16 2.89 10.08
N LEU A 241 -14.22 2.96 9.28
CA LEU A 241 -15.17 1.87 9.07
C LEU A 241 -15.11 1.47 7.60
N ILE A 242 -14.85 0.20 7.32
CA ILE A 242 -14.62 -0.31 5.97
C ILE A 242 -15.51 -1.51 5.73
N VAL A 243 -16.21 -1.53 4.58
CA VAL A 243 -16.88 -2.72 4.06
C VAL A 243 -15.91 -3.48 3.15
N ALA A 244 -15.73 -4.76 3.43
CA ALA A 244 -14.93 -5.67 2.63
C ALA A 244 -15.69 -6.99 2.39
N VAL A 245 -15.16 -7.81 1.49
CA VAL A 245 -15.64 -9.19 1.30
C VAL A 245 -15.25 -10.02 2.52
N ALA A 246 -16.19 -10.81 3.04
CA ALA A 246 -15.92 -11.67 4.19
C ALA A 246 -14.86 -12.74 3.84
N PRO A 247 -13.83 -12.95 4.68
CA PRO A 247 -12.68 -13.80 4.36
C PRO A 247 -13.02 -15.30 4.36
N ASP A 248 -14.11 -15.70 5.01
CA ASP A 248 -14.62 -17.07 5.08
C ASP A 248 -15.63 -17.40 3.97
N ALA A 249 -15.86 -16.45 3.06
CA ALA A 249 -16.51 -16.77 1.79
C ALA A 249 -15.65 -17.81 1.06
N GLU A 250 -16.21 -18.97 0.73
CA GLU A 250 -15.67 -19.75 -0.39
C GLU A 250 -15.50 -18.75 -1.54
N GLU A 251 -14.37 -18.79 -2.27
CA GLU A 251 -14.13 -17.97 -3.47
C GLU A 251 -15.27 -18.21 -4.47
N SER A 252 -16.40 -17.57 -4.22
CA SER A 252 -17.49 -17.45 -5.14
C SER A 252 -17.01 -16.32 -6.01
N GLU A 253 -16.23 -16.69 -7.02
CA GLU A 253 -16.20 -15.94 -8.26
C GLU A 253 -17.68 -15.71 -8.60
N GLY A 254 -18.22 -14.55 -8.23
CA GLY A 254 -19.57 -14.16 -8.58
C GLY A 254 -19.73 -14.40 -10.08
N PRO A 255 -20.92 -14.80 -10.57
CA PRO A 255 -21.08 -15.22 -11.96
C PRO A 255 -20.53 -14.14 -12.91
N GLY A 256 -19.32 -14.34 -13.45
CA GLY A 256 -18.65 -13.43 -14.39
C GLY A 256 -17.46 -12.59 -13.88
N GLY A 257 -16.98 -12.74 -12.64
CA GLY A 257 -15.82 -11.98 -12.14
C GLY A 257 -16.09 -10.49 -11.87
N ALA A 258 -17.36 -10.15 -11.59
CA ALA A 258 -17.78 -8.82 -11.19
C ALA A 258 -17.23 -8.45 -9.79
N ASP A 259 -17.00 -7.16 -9.55
CA ASP A 259 -16.57 -6.67 -8.24
C ASP A 259 -17.66 -6.97 -7.19
N PRO A 260 -17.36 -7.69 -6.10
CA PRO A 260 -18.34 -8.02 -5.06
C PRO A 260 -19.00 -6.81 -4.40
N LEU A 261 -18.37 -5.64 -4.46
CA LEU A 261 -18.91 -4.36 -3.97
C LEU A 261 -19.73 -3.61 -5.03
N GLU A 262 -19.79 -4.11 -6.28
CA GLU A 262 -20.52 -3.47 -7.37
C GLU A 262 -22.02 -3.35 -7.03
N GLY A 263 -22.53 -2.13 -7.14
CA GLY A 263 -23.93 -1.80 -6.86
C GLY A 263 -24.24 -1.51 -5.38
N LEU A 264 -23.26 -1.57 -4.47
CA LEU A 264 -23.45 -1.07 -3.11
C LEU A 264 -23.52 0.45 -3.14
N ASP A 265 -24.67 1.00 -2.76
CA ASP A 265 -24.97 2.44 -2.83
C ASP A 265 -25.35 3.05 -1.48
N SER A 266 -25.36 2.24 -0.42
CA SER A 266 -25.77 2.64 0.92
C SER A 266 -25.15 1.75 1.99
N TRP A 267 -24.98 2.30 3.20
CA TRP A 267 -24.55 1.54 4.37
C TRP A 267 -25.68 0.62 4.83
N PRO A 268 -25.38 -0.61 5.28
CA PRO A 268 -26.42 -1.53 5.72
C PRO A 268 -27.06 -1.02 7.01
N ALA A 269 -28.36 -1.20 7.15
CA ALA A 269 -29.05 -0.87 8.38
C ALA A 269 -28.62 -1.82 9.51
N ARG A 270 -28.62 -1.32 10.75
CA ARG A 270 -28.30 -2.11 11.95
C ARG A 270 -29.09 -3.43 12.07
N GLY A 271 -30.33 -3.47 11.56
CA GLY A 271 -31.19 -4.66 11.58
C GLY A 271 -30.89 -5.69 10.50
N ASP A 272 -30.15 -5.31 9.46
CA ASP A 272 -29.84 -6.16 8.30
C ASP A 272 -28.45 -6.82 8.41
N VAL A 273 -27.73 -6.55 9.51
CA VAL A 273 -26.41 -7.11 9.78
C VAL A 273 -26.46 -8.14 10.91
N THR A 274 -25.59 -9.14 10.81
CA THR A 274 -25.30 -10.11 11.87
C THR A 274 -23.95 -9.77 12.49
N TYR A 275 -23.92 -9.52 13.80
CA TYR A 275 -22.68 -9.25 14.52
C TYR A 275 -21.97 -10.54 14.88
N VAL A 276 -20.68 -10.62 14.55
CA VAL A 276 -19.83 -11.77 14.85
C VAL A 276 -18.59 -11.29 15.58
N ILE A 277 -18.31 -11.87 16.75
CA ILE A 277 -17.07 -11.62 17.48
C ILE A 277 -15.99 -12.54 16.92
N GLU A 278 -14.89 -11.95 16.47
CA GLU A 278 -13.68 -12.69 16.11
C GLU A 278 -13.08 -13.33 17.36
N THR A 279 -13.12 -14.65 17.39
CA THR A 279 -12.46 -15.47 18.40
C THR A 279 -11.16 -16.03 17.84
N ALA A 280 -10.18 -16.28 18.72
CA ALA A 280 -8.91 -16.90 18.34
C ALA A 280 -9.06 -18.28 17.66
N ASP A 281 -10.24 -18.89 17.80
CA ASP A 281 -10.65 -20.08 17.06
C ASP A 281 -11.52 -19.65 15.87
N ALA A 282 -11.08 -20.01 14.66
CA ALA A 282 -11.92 -19.96 13.48
C ALA A 282 -13.19 -20.79 13.71
N GLY A 283 -14.34 -20.10 13.77
CA GLY A 283 -15.66 -20.71 13.66
C GLY A 283 -16.17 -21.43 14.92
N THR A 284 -16.82 -20.70 15.82
CA THR A 284 -18.07 -21.22 16.39
C THR A 284 -18.99 -20.07 16.79
N PRO A 285 -20.21 -19.98 16.24
CA PRO A 285 -21.22 -19.05 16.76
C PRO A 285 -21.58 -19.47 18.19
N ARG A 286 -21.66 -18.49 19.09
CA ARG A 286 -22.33 -18.64 20.39
C ARG A 286 -23.75 -18.11 20.29
#